data_AF-A0A317Z2F2-F1
#
_entry.id   AF-A0A317Z2F2-F1
#
_cell.length_a   1.000
_cell.length_b   1.000
_cell.length_c   1.000
_cell.angle_alpha   90.00
_cell.angle_beta   90.00
_cell.angle_gamma   90.00
#
_symmetry.space_group_name_H-M   'P 1'
#
loop_
_entity.id
_entity.type
_entity.pdbx_description
1 polymer ?
#
loop_
_entity_poly.entity_id
_entity_poly.type
_entity_poly.pdbx_seq_one_letter_code
_entity_poly.pdbx_strand_id
1 'polypeptide(L)' 'DEVEVKVLSIADDGKISLSIKKAKERPRKQKPAQKPEDFEKKLSNFLKDSEDRLTSIKRQTESRRGGRGSRR' A
#
# COMPACT_ATOMS: atom_id res chain seq x y z
N ASP A 1 46.41 -10.02 -3.23
CA ASP A 1 45.15 -9.31 -2.92
C ASP A 1 44.20 -9.37 -4.09
N GLU A 2 42.94 -9.72 -3.83
CA GLU A 2 41.88 -9.82 -4.84
C GLU A 2 40.82 -8.74 -4.58
N VAL A 3 40.27 -8.15 -5.65
CA VAL A 3 39.29 -7.06 -5.55
C VAL A 3 38.14 -7.23 -6.53
N GLU A 4 36.93 -6.95 -6.05
CA GLU A 4 35.73 -6.92 -6.88
C GLU A 4 35.46 -5.48 -7.39
N VAL A 5 35.22 -5.36 -8.69
CA VAL A 5 35.05 -4.07 -9.39
C VAL A 5 33.90 -4.13 -10.40
N LYS A 6 33.25 -2.99 -10.64
CA LYS A 6 32.23 -2.87 -11.69
C LYS A 6 32.80 -2.11 -12.88
N VAL A 7 32.67 -2.69 -14.08
CA VAL A 7 33.03 -2.03 -15.35
C VAL A 7 32.03 -0.92 -15.66
N LEU A 8 32.54 0.25 -16.03
CA LEU A 8 31.75 1.43 -16.39
C LEU A 8 31.76 1.70 -17.89
N SER A 9 32.93 1.64 -18.51
CA SER A 9 33.11 1.85 -19.94
C SER A 9 34.38 1.17 -20.43
N ILE A 10 34.40 0.89 -21.73
CA ILE A 10 35.56 0.42 -22.47
C ILE A 10 35.75 1.44 -23.59
N ALA A 11 36.93 2.05 -23.65
CA ALA A 11 37.30 2.98 -24.71
C ALA A 11 37.83 2.21 -25.93
N ASP A 12 37.81 2.85 -27.10
CA ASP A 12 38.20 2.23 -28.37
C ASP A 12 39.70 1.87 -28.43
N ASP A 13 40.51 2.49 -27.57
CA ASP A 13 41.92 2.15 -27.35
C ASP A 13 42.13 0.98 -26.38
N GLY A 14 41.04 0.32 -25.95
CA GLY A 14 41.04 -0.81 -25.04
C GLY A 14 41.12 -0.44 -23.56
N LYS A 15 41.10 0.86 -23.20
CA LYS A 15 41.12 1.27 -21.78
C LYS A 15 39.79 1.02 -21.10
N ILE A 16 39.83 0.45 -19.90
CA ILE A 16 38.64 0.09 -19.13
C ILE A 16 38.50 1.03 -17.93
N SER A 17 37.33 1.66 -17.79
CA SER A 17 36.97 2.43 -16.60
C SER A 17 36.28 1.52 -15.58
N LEU A 18 36.83 1.44 -14.37
CA LEU A 18 36.36 0.55 -13.29
C LEU A 18 35.90 1.35 -12.06
N SER A 19 35.01 0.78 -11.25
CA SER A 19 34.56 1.39 -10.00
C SER A 19 34.42 0.39 -8.86
N ILE A 20 35.28 0.53 -7.85
CA ILE A 20 35.22 -0.23 -6.57
C ILE A 20 34.00 0.22 -5.75
N LYS A 21 33.68 1.53 -5.74
CA LYS A 21 32.56 2.10 -4.96
C LYS A 21 31.19 1.62 -5.43
N LYS A 22 31.06 1.30 -6.74
CA LYS A 22 29.84 0.73 -7.32
C LYS A 22 29.82 -0.80 -7.27
N ALA A 23 30.95 -1.45 -7.03
CA ALA A 23 31.04 -2.90 -6.84
C ALA A 23 30.58 -3.34 -5.45
N LYS A 24 30.81 -2.52 -4.41
CA LYS A 24 30.24 -2.77 -3.09
C LYS A 24 28.70 -2.76 -3.17
N GLU A 25 28.08 -3.91 -3.00
CA GLU A 25 26.64 -4.04 -2.92
C GLU A 25 26.15 -3.22 -1.72
N ARG A 26 25.55 -2.07 -1.98
CA ARG A 26 24.93 -1.29 -0.91
C ARG A 26 23.66 -2.05 -0.54
N PRO A 27 23.41 -2.35 0.75
CA PRO A 27 22.14 -2.92 1.14
C PRO A 27 21.06 -2.00 0.58
N ARG A 28 20.24 -2.55 -0.33
CA ARG A 28 19.11 -1.82 -0.88
C ARG A 28 18.37 -1.28 0.32
N LYS A 29 18.33 0.05 0.49
CA LYS A 29 17.48 0.67 1.51
C LYS A 29 16.09 0.13 1.21
N GLN A 30 15.65 -0.84 2.00
CA GLN A 30 14.32 -1.37 1.90
C GLN A 30 13.44 -0.15 2.13
N LYS A 31 12.74 0.29 1.08
CA LYS A 31 11.62 1.21 1.27
C LYS A 31 10.78 0.55 2.37
N PRO A 32 10.38 1.27 3.43
CA PRO A 32 9.57 0.66 4.48
C PRO A 32 8.42 -0.04 3.78
N ALA A 33 8.38 -1.37 3.91
CA ALA A 33 7.27 -2.15 3.40
C ALA A 33 6.02 -1.48 3.95
N GLN A 34 5.11 -1.05 3.07
CA GLN A 34 3.80 -0.58 3.51
C GLN A 34 3.28 -1.70 4.40
N LYS A 35 3.19 -1.43 5.71
CA LYS A 35 2.70 -2.41 6.66
C LYS A 35 1.35 -2.87 6.09
N PRO A 36 1.11 -4.18 5.96
CA PRO A 36 -0.21 -4.64 5.58
C PRO A 36 -1.16 -4.01 6.60
N GLU A 37 -2.05 -3.13 6.15
CA GLU A 37 -3.06 -2.46 6.98
C GLU A 37 -3.52 -3.42 8.08
N ASP A 38 -3.11 -3.12 9.32
CA ASP A 38 -3.25 -4.02 10.46
C ASP A 38 -4.69 -4.51 10.45
N PHE A 39 -4.90 -5.83 10.45
CA PHE A 39 -6.23 -6.42 10.26
C PHE A 39 -7.30 -5.77 11.17
N GLU A 40 -6.90 -5.36 12.37
CA GLU A 40 -7.69 -4.57 13.31
C GLU A 40 -8.22 -3.24 12.75
N LYS A 41 -7.43 -2.50 11.96
CA LYS A 41 -7.87 -1.26 11.28
C LYS A 41 -8.91 -1.53 10.19
N LYS A 42 -8.75 -2.62 9.45
CA LYS A 42 -9.76 -3.04 8.47
C LYS A 42 -11.06 -3.46 9.17
N LEU A 43 -10.94 -4.17 10.28
CA LEU A 43 -12.10 -4.53 11.10
C LEU A 43 -12.79 -3.30 11.69
N SER A 44 -12.04 -2.33 12.22
CA SER A 44 -12.63 -1.11 12.77
C SER A 44 -13.36 -0.30 11.70
N ASN A 45 -12.78 -0.19 10.51
CA ASN A 45 -13.41 0.49 9.38
C ASN A 45 -14.67 -0.26 8.91
N PHE A 46 -14.62 -1.60 8.85
CA PHE A 46 -15.76 -2.42 8.46
C PHE A 46 -16.93 -2.33 9.45
N LEU A 47 -16.65 -2.39 10.76
CA LEU A 47 -17.69 -2.26 11.79
C LEU A 47 -18.39 -0.90 11.69
N LYS A 48 -17.62 0.17 11.53
CA LYS A 48 -18.16 1.53 11.36
C LYS A 48 -19.02 1.66 10.10
N ASP A 49 -18.51 1.24 8.94
CA ASP A 49 -19.25 1.32 7.68
C ASP A 49 -20.51 0.44 7.68
N SER A 50 -20.48 -0.69 8.39
CA SER A 50 -21.64 -1.59 8.54
C SER A 50 -22.76 -0.94 9.34
N GLU A 51 -22.44 -0.22 10.42
CA GLU A 51 -23.43 0.52 11.21
C GLU A 51 -24.10 1.64 10.40
N ASP A 52 -23.30 2.43 9.68
CA ASP A 52 -23.79 3.51 8.81
C ASP A 52 -24.68 2.97 7.68
N ARG A 53 -24.30 1.82 7.10
CA ARG A 53 -25.10 1.17 6.06
C ARG A 53 -26.43 0.64 6.60
N LEU A 54 -26.43 0.00 7.77
CA LEU A 54 -27.64 -0.54 8.39
C LEU A 54 -28.61 0.56 8.81
N THR A 55 -28.12 1.67 9.36
CA THR A 55 -28.95 2.82 9.74
C THR A 55 -29.60 3.47 8.52
N SER A 56 -28.85 3.64 7.43
CA SER A 56 -29.38 4.11 6.15
C SER A 56 -30.48 3.20 5.60
N ILE A 57 -30.26 1.88 5.61
CA ILE A 57 -31.26 0.89 5.17
C ILE A 57 -32.52 0.94 6.06
N LYS A 58 -32.38 1.02 7.39
CA LYS A 58 -33.51 1.16 8.31
C LYS A 58 -34.31 2.42 8.02
N ARG A 59 -33.65 3.58 7.91
CA ARG A 59 -34.31 4.85 7.57
C ARG A 59 -35.05 4.79 6.24
N GLN A 60 -34.45 4.18 5.21
CA GLN A 60 -35.07 4.04 3.89
C GLN A 60 -36.24 3.05 3.87
N THR A 61 -36.18 1.97 4.67
CA THR A 61 -37.23 0.96 4.76
C THR A 61 -38.38 1.38 5.68
N GLU A 62 -38.09 2.04 6.80
CA GLU A 62 -39.08 2.55 7.75
C GLU A 62 -39.82 3.78 7.20
N SER A 63 -39.12 4.71 6.52
CA SER A 63 -39.79 5.84 5.85
C SER A 63 -40.82 5.40 4.79
N ARG A 64 -40.64 4.22 4.20
CA ARG A 64 -41.59 3.62 3.25
C ARG A 64 -42.66 2.74 3.92
N ARG A 65 -42.49 2.34 5.18
CA ARG A 65 -43.45 1.50 5.93
C ARG A 65 -44.31 2.25 6.94
N GLY A 66 -43.89 3.43 7.42
CA GLY A 66 -44.58 4.16 8.50
C GLY A 66 -45.58 5.23 8.08
N GLY A 67 -45.99 5.30 6.80
CA GLY A 67 -46.71 6.47 6.26
C GLY A 67 -48.13 6.21 5.71
N ARG A 68 -48.77 5.08 6.00
CA ARG A 68 -50.16 4.83 5.57
C ARG A 68 -50.97 4.15 6.67
N GLY A 69 -51.82 4.94 7.33
CA GLY A 69 -53.02 4.40 7.98
C GLY A 69 -53.09 4.55 9.49
N SER A 70 -53.13 5.79 10.00
CA SER A 70 -54.03 6.10 11.12
C SER A 70 -54.74 7.42 10.82
N ARG A 71 -55.66 7.36 9.85
CA ARG A 71 -56.83 8.22 9.80
C ARG A 71 -58.02 7.32 10.07
N ARG A 72 -58.36 7.17 11.34
CA ARG A 72 -59.71 7.01 11.84
C ARG A 72 -59.78 7.73 13.17
#